data_AF-A0A2H9Q3Y4-F1
#
_entry.id   AF-A0A2H9Q3Y4-F1
#
_cell.length_a   1.000
_cell.length_b   1.000
_cell.length_c   1.000
_cell.angle_alpha   90.00
_cell.angle_beta   90.00
_cell.angle_gamma   90.00
#
_symmetry.space_group_name_H-M   'P 1'
#
loop_
_entity.id
_entity.type
_entity.pdbx_description
1 polymer ?
#
loop_
_entity_poly.entity_id
_entity_poly.type
_entity_poly.pdbx_seq_one_letter_code
_entity_poly.pdbx_strand_id
1 'polypeptide(L)'
;MKKLTKQKMHDLKIKLKPFWNKRRKLESNFHKKEDKLQKEMNDKLNLDVELEFFYVDGECVGIGARDYDKRKNFPLVHDSELEEEN
;
A
#
# COMPACT_ATOMS: atom_id res chain seq x y z
N MET A 1 21.34 27.04 8.68
CA MET A 1 21.58 25.67 8.18
C MET A 1 22.73 25.68 7.17
N LYS A 2 23.78 24.86 7.36
CA LYS A 2 24.88 24.76 6.37
C LYS A 2 24.42 23.91 5.18
N LYS A 3 24.49 24.45 3.95
CA LYS A 3 24.15 23.70 2.74
C LYS A 3 25.23 22.66 2.42
N LEU A 4 24.82 21.45 2.02
CA LEU A 4 25.72 20.40 1.54
C LEU A 4 26.32 20.81 0.18
N THR A 5 27.61 20.56 0.00
CA THR A 5 28.28 20.76 -1.29
C THR A 5 27.88 19.66 -2.28
N LYS A 6 28.03 19.93 -3.59
CA LYS A 6 27.71 18.96 -4.65
C LYS A 6 28.44 17.62 -4.45
N GLN A 7 29.73 17.66 -4.10
CA GLN A 7 30.53 16.46 -3.84
C GLN A 7 30.01 15.67 -2.63
N LYS A 8 29.75 16.34 -1.50
CA LYS A 8 29.21 15.68 -0.31
C LYS A 8 27.83 15.06 -0.57
N MET A 9 27.02 15.69 -1.41
CA MET A 9 25.73 15.16 -1.84
C MET A 9 25.87 13.90 -2.71
N HIS A 10 26.83 13.89 -3.63
CA HIS A 10 27.13 12.72 -4.46
C HIS A 10 27.57 11.52 -3.61
N ASP A 11 28.52 11.73 -2.70
CA ASP A 11 29.02 10.67 -1.81
C ASP A 11 27.92 10.15 -0.88
N LEU A 12 27.03 11.05 -0.41
CA LEU A 12 25.86 10.67 0.37
C LEU A 12 24.89 9.79 -0.44
N LYS A 13 24.59 10.15 -1.70
CA LYS A 13 23.73 9.32 -2.57
C LYS A 13 24.28 7.91 -2.77
N ILE A 14 25.59 7.77 -2.94
CA ILE A 14 26.24 6.45 -3.04
C ILE A 14 26.02 5.65 -1.76
N LYS A 15 26.22 6.28 -0.59
CA LYS A 15 26.02 5.63 0.72
C LYS A 15 24.55 5.27 0.99
N LEU A 16 23.60 6.05 0.47
CA LEU A 16 22.16 5.81 0.63
C LEU A 16 21.61 4.74 -0.33
N LYS A 17 22.27 4.52 -1.48
CA LYS A 17 21.81 3.56 -2.52
C LYS A 17 21.54 2.14 -1.99
N PRO A 18 22.38 1.53 -1.13
CA PRO A 18 22.09 0.23 -0.55
C PRO A 18 20.81 0.21 0.31
N PHE A 19 20.56 1.26 1.08
CA PHE A 19 19.35 1.38 1.90
C PHE A 19 18.11 1.54 1.03
N TRP A 20 18.19 2.36 -0.02
CA TRP A 20 17.12 2.50 -1.00
C TRP A 20 16.78 1.16 -1.68
N ASN A 21 17.81 0.38 -2.04
CA ASN A 21 17.62 -0.96 -2.61
C ASN A 21 16.95 -1.92 -1.62
N LYS A 22 17.35 -1.89 -0.34
CA LYS A 22 16.70 -2.69 0.71
C LYS A 22 15.23 -2.29 0.87
N ARG A 23 14.93 -0.99 0.93
CA ARG A 23 13.54 -0.49 0.96
C ARG A 23 12.74 -1.01 -0.22
N ARG A 24 13.22 -0.85 -1.46
CA ARG A 24 12.52 -1.33 -2.66
C ARG A 24 12.21 -2.83 -2.61
N LYS A 25 13.12 -3.64 -2.05
CA LYS A 25 12.87 -5.08 -1.85
C LYS A 25 11.77 -5.33 -0.81
N LEU A 26 11.77 -4.60 0.30
CA LEU A 26 10.73 -4.69 1.32
C LEU A 26 9.36 -4.31 0.75
N GLU A 27 9.29 -3.19 0.04
CA GLU A 27 8.09 -2.70 -0.64
C GLU A 27 7.56 -3.70 -1.69
N SER A 28 8.45 -4.24 -2.53
CA SER A 28 8.04 -5.28 -3.50
C SER A 28 7.49 -6.53 -2.81
N ASN A 29 8.08 -6.95 -1.68
CA ASN A 29 7.59 -8.09 -0.92
C ASN A 29 6.25 -7.82 -0.26
N PHE A 30 6.04 -6.58 0.22
CA PHE A 30 4.76 -6.14 0.76
C PHE A 30 3.66 -6.20 -0.30
N HIS A 31 3.85 -5.54 -1.45
CA HIS A 31 2.87 -5.58 -2.55
C HIS A 31 2.56 -7.00 -3.03
N LYS A 32 3.57 -7.88 -3.14
CA LYS A 32 3.32 -9.28 -3.52
C LYS A 32 2.47 -10.05 -2.51
N LYS A 33 2.54 -9.71 -1.22
CA LYS A 33 1.71 -10.33 -0.19
C LYS A 33 0.29 -9.77 -0.24
N GLU A 34 0.17 -8.46 -0.40
CA GLU A 34 -1.11 -7.80 -0.60
C GLU A 34 -1.86 -8.31 -1.83
N ASP A 35 -1.20 -8.36 -2.99
CA ASP A 35 -1.82 -8.86 -4.23
C ASP A 35 -2.39 -10.28 -4.05
N LYS A 36 -1.67 -11.14 -3.30
CA LYS A 36 -2.13 -12.49 -2.98
C LYS A 36 -3.35 -12.47 -2.06
N LEU A 37 -3.33 -11.65 -1.02
CA LEU A 37 -4.44 -11.52 -0.08
C LEU A 37 -5.68 -10.93 -0.76
N GLN A 38 -5.50 -9.91 -1.60
CA GLN A 38 -6.56 -9.30 -2.38
C GLN A 38 -7.16 -10.30 -3.38
N LYS A 39 -6.33 -11.11 -4.04
CA LYS A 39 -6.82 -12.19 -4.88
C LYS A 39 -7.63 -13.21 -4.08
N GLU A 40 -7.11 -13.66 -2.94
CA GLU A 40 -7.82 -14.59 -2.06
C GLU A 40 -9.18 -14.02 -1.59
N MET A 41 -9.21 -12.74 -1.23
CA MET A 41 -10.43 -12.02 -0.86
C MET A 41 -11.45 -12.02 -2.00
N ASN A 42 -11.04 -11.63 -3.22
CA ASN A 42 -11.93 -11.58 -4.38
C ASN A 42 -12.43 -12.97 -4.78
N ASP A 43 -11.56 -13.97 -4.77
CA ASP A 43 -11.91 -15.36 -5.09
C ASP A 43 -12.94 -15.91 -4.07
N LYS A 44 -12.79 -15.58 -2.78
CA LYS A 44 -13.71 -16.05 -1.71
C LYS A 44 -15.05 -15.32 -1.70
N LEU A 45 -15.04 -14.00 -1.86
CA LEU A 45 -16.26 -13.20 -1.78
C LEU A 45 -17.08 -13.26 -3.08
N ASN A 46 -16.41 -13.54 -4.23
CA ASN A 46 -17.03 -13.74 -5.53
C ASN A 46 -18.11 -12.68 -5.87
N LEU A 47 -17.74 -11.42 -5.68
CA LEU A 47 -18.59 -10.27 -5.97
C LEU A 47 -18.42 -9.84 -7.44
N ASP A 48 -19.41 -9.11 -7.99
CA ASP A 48 -19.33 -8.51 -9.35
C ASP A 48 -18.43 -7.24 -9.40
N VAL A 49 -17.64 -7.05 -8.35
CA VAL A 49 -16.70 -5.95 -8.18
C VAL A 49 -15.35 -6.51 -7.74
N GLU A 50 -14.27 -5.95 -8.27
CA GLU A 50 -12.93 -6.25 -7.77
C GLU A 50 -12.66 -5.34 -6.57
N LEU A 51 -12.39 -5.94 -5.41
CA LEU A 51 -12.06 -5.25 -4.18
C LEU A 51 -10.54 -5.05 -4.06
N GLU A 52 -10.14 -3.94 -3.43
CA GLU A 52 -8.75 -3.63 -3.06
C GLU A 52 -8.62 -3.01 -1.67
N PHE A 53 -7.42 -3.07 -1.10
CA PHE A 53 -7.07 -2.36 0.13
C PHE A 53 -6.75 -0.90 -0.17
N PHE A 54 -7.30 0.02 0.62
CA PHE A 54 -7.06 1.45 0.50
C PHE A 54 -6.11 1.96 1.57
N TYR A 55 -5.20 2.85 1.18
CA TYR A 55 -4.13 3.36 2.04
C TYR A 55 -4.11 4.88 2.10
N VAL A 56 -3.91 5.44 3.30
CA VAL A 56 -3.64 6.87 3.55
C VAL A 56 -2.42 6.98 4.43
N ASP A 57 -1.43 7.81 4.04
CA ASP A 57 -0.17 8.00 4.76
C ASP A 57 0.62 6.71 5.11
N GLY A 58 0.37 5.64 4.35
CA GLY A 58 1.02 4.33 4.52
C GLY A 58 0.27 3.38 5.45
N GLU A 59 -0.87 3.78 6.00
CA GLU A 59 -1.76 2.94 6.81
C GLU A 59 -2.93 2.45 5.96
N CYS A 60 -3.30 1.17 6.13
CA CYS A 60 -4.48 0.61 5.48
C CYS A 60 -5.70 1.15 6.22
N VAL A 61 -6.59 1.85 5.52
CA VAL A 61 -7.77 2.50 6.12
C VAL A 61 -9.07 1.79 5.80
N GLY A 62 -9.03 0.72 4.99
CA GLY A 62 -10.24 -0.01 4.62
C GLY A 62 -10.15 -0.81 3.32
N ILE A 63 -11.29 -1.34 2.91
CA ILE A 63 -11.47 -2.18 1.71
C ILE A 63 -12.62 -1.59 0.89
N GLY A 64 -12.46 -1.52 -0.44
CA GLY A 64 -13.52 -1.00 -1.29
C GLY A 64 -13.42 -1.48 -2.74
N ALA A 65 -14.39 -1.11 -3.56
CA ALA A 65 -14.28 -1.35 -5.00
C ALA A 65 -13.10 -0.58 -5.61
N ARG A 66 -12.25 -1.32 -6.31
CA ARG A 66 -11.10 -0.81 -7.06
C ARG A 66 -11.52 0.24 -8.08
N ASP A 67 -12.54 -0.09 -8.87
CA ASP A 67 -13.14 0.84 -9.83
C ASP A 67 -14.00 1.88 -9.08
N TYR A 68 -13.68 3.15 -9.26
CA TYR A 68 -14.39 4.28 -8.65
C TYR A 68 -15.89 4.25 -8.97
N ASP A 69 -16.27 3.93 -10.21
CA ASP A 69 -17.67 3.93 -10.64
C ASP A 69 -18.48 2.78 -10.02
N LYS A 70 -17.78 1.72 -9.59
CA LYS A 70 -18.37 0.57 -8.89
C LYS A 70 -18.49 0.80 -7.37
N ARG A 71 -17.95 1.90 -6.82
CA ARG A 71 -18.04 2.19 -5.38
C ARG A 71 -19.45 2.46 -4.88
N LYS A 72 -20.37 2.84 -5.77
CA LYS A 72 -21.81 2.88 -5.45
C LYS A 72 -22.39 1.50 -5.14
N ASN A 73 -21.78 0.43 -5.66
CA ASN A 73 -22.19 -0.97 -5.44
C ASN A 73 -21.44 -1.58 -4.25
N PHE A 74 -20.19 -1.17 -4.01
CA PHE A 74 -19.43 -1.54 -2.82
C PHE A 74 -18.57 -0.35 -2.36
N PRO A 75 -19.03 0.43 -1.37
CA PRO A 75 -18.31 1.61 -0.89
C PRO A 75 -17.01 1.22 -0.19
N LEU A 76 -16.19 2.22 0.14
CA LEU A 76 -15.07 2.00 1.06
C LEU A 76 -15.64 1.68 2.44
N VAL A 77 -15.35 0.48 2.93
CA VAL A 77 -15.59 0.07 4.32
C VAL A 77 -14.32 0.30 5.09
N HIS A 78 -14.37 1.17 6.11
CA HIS A 78 -13.21 1.49 6.92
C HIS A 78 -12.83 0.34 7.84
N ASP A 79 -11.54 0.22 8.15
CA ASP A 79 -11.03 -0.77 9.10
C ASP A 79 -11.72 -0.69 10.47
N SER A 80 -11.97 0.52 10.97
CA SER A 80 -12.74 0.76 12.20
C SER A 80 -14.18 0.24 12.19
N GLU A 81 -14.77 0.00 11.01
CA GLU A 81 -16.11 -0.61 10.86
C GLU A 81 -16.03 -2.14 10.87
N LEU A 82 -14.85 -2.71 10.64
CA LEU A 82 -14.59 -4.16 10.65
C LEU A 82 -14.10 -4.66 12.02
N GLU A 83 -13.78 -3.74 12.92
CA GLU A 83 -13.48 -4.01 14.32
C GLU A 83 -14.79 -4.07 15.13
N GLU A 84 -15.56 -5.16 15.03
CA GLU A 84 -16.59 -5.45 16.04
C GLU A 84 -15.93 -5.92 17.35
N GLU A 85 -16.36 -5.32 18.47
CA GLU A 85 -16.02 -5.64 19.85
C GLU A 85 -16.08 -7.17 20.08
N ASN A 86 -14.93 -7.80 20.33
CA ASN A 86 -14.88 -9.13 20.98
C ASN A 86 -15.26 -9.01 22.45
#